data_AF-A0A653W5N6-F1
#
_entry.id   AF-A0A653W5N6-F1
#
_cell.length_a   1.000
_cell.length_b   1.000
_cell.length_c   1.000
_cell.angle_alpha   90.00
_cell.angle_beta   90.00
_cell.angle_gamma   90.00
#
_symmetry.space_group_name_H-M   'P 1'
#
loop_
_entity.id
_entity.type
_entity.pdbx_description
1 polymer ?
#
loop_
_entity_poly.entity_id
_entity_poly.type
_entity_poly.pdbx_seq_one_letter_code
_entity_poly.pdbx_strand_id
1 'polypeptide(L)' 'MDNKKGGPFFFAVIAAIVGSALWKQFDFKTMTFEKVGLSILYLITFLFCIFFLIRNARNNVKK' A
#
# COMPACT_ATOMS: atom_id res chain seq x y z
N MET A 1 23.93 -7.92 15.84
CA MET A 1 23.35 -6.65 15.34
C MET A 1 21.95 -6.94 14.82
N ASP A 2 20.92 -6.55 15.56
CA ASP A 2 19.50 -6.84 15.32
C ASP A 2 18.97 -6.13 14.05
N ASN A 3 19.16 -6.75 12.89
CA ASN A 3 18.63 -6.29 11.61
C ASN A 3 17.21 -6.83 11.36
N LYS A 4 16.24 -6.52 12.22
CA LYS A 4 14.82 -6.90 11.98
C LYS A 4 14.07 -5.89 11.11
N LYS A 5 14.69 -5.42 10.02
CA LYS A 5 14.10 -4.47 9.05
C LYS A 5 13.37 -5.14 7.88
N GLY A 6 13.20 -6.47 7.90
CA GLY A 6 12.57 -7.22 6.79
C GLY A 6 11.09 -6.89 6.58
N GLY A 7 10.32 -6.67 7.65
CA GLY A 7 8.88 -6.39 7.58
C GLY A 7 8.50 -5.18 6.71
N PRO A 8 9.04 -3.96 6.96
CA PRO A 8 8.65 -2.76 6.21
C PRO A 8 9.06 -2.81 4.72
N PHE A 9 10.10 -3.57 4.36
CA PHE A 9 10.50 -3.75 2.96
C PHE A 9 9.42 -4.50 2.15
N PHE A 10 8.89 -5.61 2.68
CA PHE A 10 7.81 -6.36 2.03
C PHE A 10 6.55 -5.50 1.83
N PHE A 11 6.14 -4.74 2.86
CA PHE A 11 5.01 -3.83 2.75
C PHE A 11 5.23 -2.71 1.72
N ALA A 12 6.46 -2.20 1.60
CA ALA A 12 6.79 -1.18 0.59
C ALA A 12 6.70 -1.73 -0.85
N VAL A 13 7.18 -2.95 -1.09
CA VAL A 13 7.08 -3.60 -2.42
C VAL A 13 5.62 -3.85 -2.79
N ILE A 14 4.81 -4.38 -1.87
CA ILE A 14 3.38 -4.60 -2.10
C ILE A 14 2.68 -3.26 -2.37
N ALA A 15 2.96 -2.23 -1.58
CA ALA A 15 2.39 -0.90 -1.79
C ALA A 15 2.75 -0.34 -3.18
N ALA A 16 4.00 -0.47 -3.63
CA ALA A 16 4.41 -0.02 -4.96
C ALA A 16 3.66 -0.76 -6.09
N ILE A 17 3.54 -2.09 -6.00
CA ILE A 17 2.83 -2.90 -6.99
C ILE A 17 1.33 -2.55 -6.99
N VAL A 18 0.68 -2.59 -5.84
CA VAL A 18 -0.77 -2.33 -5.69
C VAL A 18 -1.10 -0.89 -6.08
N GLY A 19 -0.26 0.08 -5.71
CA GLY A 19 -0.41 1.48 -6.09
C GLY A 19 -0.31 1.68 -7.61
N SER A 20 0.67 1.04 -8.26
CA SER A 20 0.80 1.09 -9.73
C SER A 20 -0.37 0.40 -10.45
N ALA A 21 -0.88 -0.70 -9.91
CA ALA A 21 -2.03 -1.41 -10.46
C ALA A 21 -3.33 -0.58 -10.33
N LEU A 22 -3.55 0.06 -9.17
CA LEU A 22 -4.65 1.00 -8.95
C LEU A 22 -4.58 2.18 -9.92
N TRP A 23 -3.41 2.77 -10.09
CA TRP A 23 -3.22 3.89 -11.02
C TRP A 23 -3.55 3.52 -12.46
N LYS A 24 -3.23 2.28 -12.86
CA LYS A 24 -3.47 1.78 -14.21
C LYS A 24 -4.92 1.33 -14.45
N GLN A 25 -5.60 0.84 -13.41
CA GLN A 25 -7.01 0.43 -13.46
C GLN A 25 -7.98 1.60 -13.23
N PHE A 26 -7.49 2.75 -12.74
CA PHE A 26 -8.30 3.93 -12.57
C PHE A 26 -8.48 4.65 -13.90
N ASP A 27 -9.69 4.56 -14.46
CA ASP A 27 -10.04 5.36 -15.61
C ASP A 27 -10.41 6.76 -15.15
N PHE A 28 -9.43 7.68 -15.22
CA PHE A 28 -9.62 9.10 -14.91
C PHE A 28 -10.68 9.77 -15.79
N LYS A 29 -11.02 9.18 -16.95
CA LYS A 29 -11.96 9.76 -17.91
C LYS A 29 -13.41 9.49 -17.52
N THR A 30 -13.70 8.31 -16.98
CA THR A 30 -15.05 7.93 -16.51
C THR A 30 -15.20 8.02 -14.99
N MET A 31 -14.11 8.25 -14.25
CA MET A 31 -14.04 8.09 -12.79
C MET A 31 -14.51 6.70 -12.31
N THR A 32 -14.44 5.71 -13.20
CA THR A 32 -14.84 4.34 -12.89
C THR A 32 -13.63 3.43 -12.95
N PHE A 33 -13.67 2.41 -12.11
CA PHE A 33 -12.72 1.31 -12.20
C PHE A 33 -13.36 0.21 -13.05
N GLU A 34 -12.66 -0.28 -14.08
CA GLU A 34 -13.11 -1.42 -14.89
C GLU A 34 -13.59 -2.58 -14.03
N LYS A 35 -12.88 -2.85 -12.93
CA LYS A 35 -13.28 -3.80 -11.89
C LYS A 35 -13.37 -3.11 -10.54
N VAL A 36 -14.51 -2.46 -10.31
CA VAL A 36 -14.82 -1.74 -9.05
C VAL A 36 -14.52 -2.58 -7.81
N GLY A 37 -14.96 -3.84 -7.76
CA GLY A 37 -14.72 -4.72 -6.62
C GLY A 37 -13.23 -5.01 -6.37
N LEU A 38 -12.45 -5.29 -7.43
CA LEU A 38 -11.02 -5.54 -7.31
C LEU A 38 -10.24 -4.29 -6.88
N SER A 39 -10.68 -3.14 -7.38
CA SER A 39 -10.05 -1.85 -7.12
C SER A 39 -10.28 -1.39 -5.69
N ILE A 40 -11.49 -1.59 -5.15
CA ILE A 40 -11.78 -1.35 -3.73
C ILE A 40 -10.90 -2.23 -2.85
N LEU A 41 -10.76 -3.51 -3.19
CA LEU A 41 -9.89 -4.43 -2.43
C LEU A 41 -8.44 -3.95 -2.44
N TYR A 42 -7.90 -3.60 -3.60
CA TYR A 42 -6.57 -3.03 -3.72
C TYR A 42 -6.39 -1.73 -2.95
N LEU A 43 -7.39 -0.85 -2.97
CA LEU A 43 -7.34 0.44 -2.28
C LEU A 43 -7.32 0.24 -0.75
N ILE A 44 -8.17 -0.66 -0.24
CA ILE A 44 -8.18 -1.03 1.18
C ILE A 44 -6.84 -1.67 1.56
N THR A 45 -6.33 -2.63 0.79
CA THR A 45 -5.03 -3.27 1.05
C THR A 45 -3.88 -2.25 1.03
N PHE A 46 -3.89 -1.32 0.08
CA PHE A 46 -2.87 -0.27 -0.05
C PHE A 46 -2.87 0.68 1.15
N LEU A 47 -4.05 1.18 1.55
CA LEU A 47 -4.21 2.00 2.75
C LEU A 47 -3.77 1.27 4.01
N PHE A 48 -4.09 -0.03 4.12
CA PHE A 48 -3.69 -0.85 5.27
C PHE A 48 -2.17 -1.00 5.34
N CYS A 49 -1.51 -1.26 4.21
CA CYS A 49 -0.05 -1.36 4.12
C CYS A 49 0.62 -0.04 4.52
N ILE A 50 0.16 1.09 3.97
CA ILE A 50 0.68 2.42 4.30
C ILE A 50 0.46 2.74 5.78
N PHE A 51 -0.73 2.48 6.31
CA PHE A 51 -1.04 2.73 7.70
C PHE A 51 -0.10 1.95 8.64
N PHE A 52 0.11 0.66 8.37
CA PHE A 52 1.01 -0.17 9.15
C PHE A 52 2.46 0.29 9.03
N LEU A 53 2.88 0.70 7.84
CA LEU A 53 4.24 1.19 7.58
C LEU A 53 4.50 2.52 8.31
N ILE A 54 3.57 3.48 8.25
CA ILE A 54 3.65 4.76 8.98
C ILE A 54 3.61 4.54 10.49
N ARG A 55 2.70 3.68 10.97
CA ARG A 55 2.57 3.37 12.40
C ARG A 55 3.83 2.71 12.95
N ASN A 56 4.38 1.74 12.21
CA ASN A 56 5.64 1.10 12.57
C ASN A 56 6.80 2.10 12.51
N ALA A 57 6.89 2.93 11.46
CA ALA A 57 7.92 3.96 11.34
C ALA A 57 7.88 4.94 12.53
N ARG A 58 6.70 5.42 12.92
CA ARG A 58 6.52 6.32 14.07
C ARG A 58 6.92 5.67 15.40
N ASN A 59 6.66 4.38 15.59
CA ASN A 59 7.11 3.65 16.78
C ASN A 59 8.63 3.44 16.82
N ASN A 60 9.29 3.30 15.66
CA ASN A 60 10.76 3.22 15.58
C ASN A 60 11.43 4.59 15.76
N VAL A 61 10.78 5.69 15.38
CA VAL A 61 11.28 7.06 15.62
C VAL A 61 11.24 7.45 17.10
N LYS A 62 10.36 6.83 17.89
CA LYS A 62 10.18 7.11 19.32
C LYS A 62 11.05 6.23 20.24
N LYS A 63 11.91 5.38 19.67
CA LYS A 63 12.75 4.41 20.40
C LYS A 63 14.22 4.77 20.30
#